data_AF-Q0ATA7-F1
#
_entry.id   AF-Q0ATA7-F1
#
_cell.length_a   1.000
_cell.length_b   1.000
_cell.length_c   1.000
_cell.angle_alpha   90.00
_cell.angle_beta   90.00
_cell.angle_gamma   90.00
#
_symmetry.space_group_name_H-M   'P 1'
#
loop_
_entity.id
_entity.type
_entity.pdbx_description
1 polymer ?
#
loop_
_entity_poly.entity_id
_entity_poly.type
_entity_poly.pdbx_seq_one_letter_code
_entity_poly.pdbx_strand_id
1 'polypeptide(L)'
;MVRAELLLGVAAVFVTAAVVAQEDTAEMPAPQSESRYDFSADQVGRGAQAWVDTCGRCHNIRSPGELTPDLWDVSVTHMRVRANIPQDVAEDIRAFLMSSSASLTEPENDLSIPTSFGYDLSRADLANGQDVYEQTCIACHGESGGGAFEGMPSLSGPDGRLAQSDEVLLERMINGFQSQGSFMAMPSMGGNPDLTDQDMADTLVYLRSLLEAPAPEEVE
;
A
#
# COMPACT_ATOMS: atom_id res chain seq x y z
N MET A 1 70.73 56.85 23.61
CA MET A 1 71.01 56.30 24.96
C MET A 1 70.15 57.07 25.95
N VAL A 2 69.17 56.42 26.59
CA VAL A 2 68.82 56.46 28.03
C VAL A 2 67.58 55.56 28.19
N ARG A 3 67.69 54.56 29.05
CA ARG A 3 66.62 53.65 29.51
C ARG A 3 65.86 54.34 30.65
N ALA A 4 64.57 54.11 30.77
CA ALA A 4 63.87 54.19 32.05
C ALA A 4 62.64 53.28 32.01
N GLU A 5 62.73 52.19 32.75
CA GLU A 5 61.62 51.30 33.06
C GLU A 5 60.85 51.82 34.28
N LEU A 6 59.60 51.35 34.39
CA LEU A 6 58.94 50.95 35.64
C LEU A 6 58.27 52.05 36.50
N LEU A 7 56.95 51.98 36.66
CA LEU A 7 56.30 51.42 37.87
C LEU A 7 54.79 51.75 37.93
N LEU A 8 54.03 50.70 38.24
CA LEU A 8 52.82 50.60 39.07
C LEU A 8 51.55 51.39 38.73
N GLY A 9 50.44 50.63 38.66
CA GLY A 9 49.10 51.13 38.90
C GLY A 9 48.01 50.09 38.67
N VAL A 10 48.07 48.96 39.38
CA VAL A 10 46.92 48.03 39.44
C VAL A 10 45.89 48.62 40.40
N ALA A 11 44.74 49.05 39.88
CA ALA A 11 43.55 49.30 40.68
C ALA A 11 42.41 48.45 40.10
N ALA A 12 42.11 47.36 40.81
CA ALA A 12 40.98 46.50 40.51
C ALA A 12 39.68 47.21 40.91
N VAL A 13 38.80 47.45 39.94
CA VAL A 13 37.40 47.84 40.18
C VAL A 13 36.55 46.62 39.84
N PHE A 14 36.01 45.98 40.87
CA PHE A 14 35.00 44.93 40.72
C PHE A 14 33.68 45.59 40.36
N VAL A 15 33.29 45.50 39.08
CA VAL A 15 31.95 45.83 38.62
C VAL A 15 31.08 44.58 38.80
N THR A 16 30.19 44.59 39.78
CA THR A 16 29.11 43.60 39.89
C THR A 16 28.04 43.94 38.86
N ALA A 17 28.07 43.25 37.71
CA ALA A 17 26.95 43.26 36.79
C ALA A 17 25.88 42.28 37.33
N ALA A 18 24.70 42.81 37.66
CA ALA A 18 23.52 42.01 37.89
C ALA A 18 23.16 41.30 36.59
N VAL A 19 23.16 39.97 36.59
CA VAL A 19 22.56 39.16 35.52
C VAL A 19 21.05 39.36 35.60
N VAL A 20 20.51 40.13 34.67
CA VAL A 20 19.10 40.01 34.28
C VAL A 20 19.03 38.77 33.41
N ALA A 21 18.30 37.75 33.88
CA ALA A 21 17.98 36.59 33.06
C ALA A 21 17.08 37.08 31.91
N GLN A 22 17.65 37.13 30.71
CA GLN A 22 16.90 37.27 29.48
C GLN A 22 16.48 35.85 29.10
N GLU A 23 15.23 35.54 29.32
CA GLU A 23 14.58 34.35 28.77
C GLU A 23 14.50 34.54 27.26
N ASP A 24 15.56 34.15 26.55
CA ASP A 24 15.51 33.88 25.12
C ASP A 24 14.47 32.78 24.94
N THR A 25 13.29 33.17 24.47
CA THR A 25 12.33 32.24 23.88
C THR A 25 13.03 31.62 22.69
N ALA A 26 13.68 30.48 22.91
CA ALA A 26 14.19 29.63 21.86
C ALA A 26 13.01 29.23 20.99
N GLU A 27 12.89 29.91 19.85
CA GLU A 27 12.12 29.44 18.71
C GLU A 27 12.68 28.06 18.37
N MET A 28 11.93 27.03 18.73
CA MET A 28 12.26 25.65 18.38
C MET A 28 12.34 25.60 16.85
N PRO A 29 13.47 25.18 16.24
CA PRO A 29 13.48 24.96 14.81
C PRO A 29 12.41 23.91 14.49
N ALA A 30 11.52 24.24 13.55
CA ALA A 30 10.54 23.29 13.02
C ALA A 30 11.25 21.98 12.67
N PRO A 31 10.68 20.81 12.99
CA PRO A 31 11.32 19.53 12.72
C PRO A 31 11.60 19.45 11.23
N GLN A 32 12.89 19.45 10.88
CA GLN A 32 13.29 19.14 9.52
C GLN A 32 12.99 17.66 9.32
N SER A 33 12.21 17.35 8.29
CA SER A 33 11.88 15.97 7.91
C SER A 33 13.14 15.29 7.36
N GLU A 34 14.05 14.90 8.23
CA GLU A 34 15.09 13.94 7.88
C GLU A 34 14.40 12.60 7.58
N SER A 35 14.75 11.99 6.45
CA SER A 35 14.18 10.70 6.08
C SER A 35 14.41 9.71 7.22
N ARG A 36 13.34 9.07 7.72
CA ARG A 36 13.39 8.08 8.81
C ARG A 36 14.43 6.97 8.57
N TYR A 37 14.86 6.79 7.32
CA TYR A 37 15.80 5.77 6.90
C TYR A 37 16.92 6.41 6.04
N ASP A 38 18.17 6.05 6.33
CA ASP A 38 19.37 6.42 5.58
C ASP A 38 19.95 5.16 4.92
N PHE A 39 19.58 4.92 3.66
CA PHE A 39 20.05 3.80 2.87
C PHE A 39 21.01 4.29 1.78
N SER A 40 22.17 3.64 1.64
CA SER A 40 23.09 3.96 0.55
C SER A 40 22.54 3.49 -0.81
N ALA A 41 22.87 4.20 -1.89
CA ALA A 41 22.49 3.81 -3.25
C ALA A 41 22.98 2.39 -3.61
N ASP A 42 24.17 2.02 -3.14
CA ASP A 42 24.72 0.67 -3.34
C ASP A 42 23.88 -0.41 -2.62
N GLN A 43 23.41 -0.12 -1.41
CA GLN A 43 22.54 -1.01 -0.65
C GLN A 43 21.19 -1.21 -1.33
N VAL A 44 20.60 -0.12 -1.83
CA VAL A 44 19.35 -0.17 -2.61
C VAL A 44 19.54 -0.97 -3.90
N GLY A 45 20.65 -0.79 -4.61
CA GLY A 45 20.98 -1.55 -5.82
C GLY A 45 21.13 -3.05 -5.57
N ARG A 46 21.83 -3.45 -4.50
CA ARG A 46 21.91 -4.87 -4.10
C ARG A 46 20.56 -5.44 -3.71
N GLY A 47 19.74 -4.66 -3.01
CA GLY A 47 18.39 -5.04 -2.62
C GLY A 47 17.47 -5.33 -3.80
N ALA A 48 17.51 -4.49 -4.83
CA ALA A 48 16.73 -4.68 -6.06
C ALA A 48 17.08 -6.00 -6.76
N GLN A 49 18.36 -6.31 -6.86
CA GLN A 49 18.84 -7.56 -7.46
C GLN A 49 18.41 -8.76 -6.61
N ALA A 50 18.64 -8.70 -5.29
CA ALA A 50 18.29 -9.77 -4.37
C ALA A 50 16.77 -10.06 -4.33
N TRP A 51 15.93 -9.02 -4.47
CA TRP A 51 14.48 -9.14 -4.54
C TRP A 51 14.03 -9.98 -5.74
N VAL A 52 14.55 -9.67 -6.93
CA VAL A 52 14.23 -10.41 -8.16
C VAL A 52 14.76 -11.84 -8.10
N ASP A 53 16.00 -12.02 -7.65
CA ASP A 53 16.67 -13.34 -7.62
C ASP A 53 16.06 -14.31 -6.60
N THR A 54 15.52 -13.78 -5.49
CA THR A 54 14.98 -14.59 -4.39
C THR A 54 13.49 -14.88 -4.56
N CYS A 55 12.69 -13.89 -4.94
CA CYS A 55 11.23 -13.96 -4.85
C CYS A 55 10.57 -14.38 -6.16
N GLY A 56 11.07 -13.88 -7.30
CA GLY A 56 10.47 -14.13 -8.63
C GLY A 56 10.62 -15.55 -9.14
N ARG A 57 11.31 -16.40 -8.38
CA ARG A 57 11.49 -17.81 -8.69
C ARG A 57 10.27 -18.68 -8.38
N CYS A 58 9.43 -18.27 -7.42
CA CYS A 58 8.39 -19.15 -6.85
C CYS A 58 6.96 -18.63 -7.01
N HIS A 59 6.78 -17.31 -7.03
CA HIS A 59 5.47 -16.68 -7.22
C HIS A 59 5.65 -15.34 -7.94
N ASN A 60 4.54 -14.74 -8.37
CA ASN A 60 4.58 -13.39 -8.92
C ASN A 60 5.07 -12.41 -7.84
N ILE A 61 6.12 -11.64 -8.14
CA ILE A 61 6.67 -10.74 -7.14
C ILE A 61 5.75 -9.55 -6.94
N ARG A 62 5.58 -9.21 -5.68
CA ARG A 62 4.92 -8.01 -5.21
C ARG A 62 5.64 -6.76 -5.74
N SER A 63 4.89 -5.72 -6.12
CA SER A 63 5.42 -4.45 -6.60
C SER A 63 6.05 -3.69 -5.42
N PRO A 64 7.30 -3.22 -5.53
CA PRO A 64 7.97 -2.49 -4.45
C PRO A 64 7.20 -1.25 -3.94
N GLY A 65 6.36 -0.65 -4.77
CA GLY A 65 5.57 0.54 -4.44
C GLY A 65 4.22 0.26 -3.76
N GLU A 66 3.83 -0.99 -3.55
CA GLU A 66 2.47 -1.31 -3.11
C GLU A 66 2.24 -1.26 -1.59
N LEU A 67 3.31 -1.25 -0.78
CA LEU A 67 3.22 -1.13 0.68
C LEU A 67 3.98 0.09 1.20
N THR A 68 3.54 0.62 2.33
CA THR A 68 4.27 1.67 3.06
C THR A 68 5.59 1.13 3.63
N PRO A 69 6.58 1.99 3.94
CA PRO A 69 7.85 1.56 4.54
C PRO A 69 7.69 0.69 5.80
N ASP A 70 6.75 1.03 6.69
CA ASP A 70 6.51 0.28 7.93
C ASP A 70 5.90 -1.11 7.66
N LEU A 71 5.03 -1.23 6.65
CA LEU A 71 4.48 -2.52 6.22
C LEU A 71 5.53 -3.41 5.53
N TRP A 72 6.47 -2.81 4.79
CA TRP A 72 7.59 -3.54 4.22
C TRP A 72 8.54 -4.09 5.27
N ASP A 73 8.77 -3.34 6.35
CA ASP A 73 9.62 -3.80 7.46
C ASP A 73 9.11 -5.12 8.08
N VAL A 74 7.80 -5.16 8.36
CA VAL A 74 7.13 -6.36 8.89
C VAL A 74 7.15 -7.48 7.85
N SER A 75 6.80 -7.18 6.60
CA SER A 75 6.72 -8.18 5.53
C SER A 75 8.08 -8.85 5.26
N VAL A 76 9.16 -8.08 5.17
CA VAL A 76 10.52 -8.61 4.96
C VAL A 76 10.97 -9.45 6.16
N THR A 77 10.60 -9.06 7.38
CA THR A 77 10.87 -9.86 8.58
C THR A 77 10.23 -11.24 8.49
N HIS A 78 8.98 -11.33 7.99
CA HIS A 78 8.32 -12.62 7.74
C HIS A 78 8.96 -13.40 6.59
N MET A 79 9.26 -12.74 5.48
CA MET A 79 9.90 -13.38 4.32
C MET A 79 11.26 -13.97 4.67
N ARG A 80 12.06 -13.29 5.51
CA ARG A 80 13.35 -13.79 6.00
C ARG A 80 13.23 -15.17 6.64
N VAL A 81 12.25 -15.34 7.53
CA VAL A 81 12.03 -16.60 8.25
C VAL A 81 11.45 -17.66 7.32
N ARG A 82 10.47 -17.31 6.48
CA ARG A 82 9.75 -18.26 5.62
C ARG A 82 10.60 -18.78 4.45
N ALA A 83 11.39 -17.90 3.84
CA ALA A 83 12.26 -18.24 2.71
C ALA A 83 13.71 -18.50 3.13
N ASN A 84 14.00 -18.52 4.43
CA ASN A 84 15.34 -18.74 4.99
C ASN A 84 16.39 -17.81 4.36
N ILE A 85 16.08 -16.51 4.31
CA ILE A 85 16.93 -15.48 3.71
C ILE A 85 18.02 -15.07 4.73
N PRO A 86 19.29 -14.96 4.33
CA PRO A 86 20.33 -14.37 5.17
C PRO A 86 19.98 -12.95 5.63
N GLN A 87 20.45 -12.56 6.82
CA GLN A 87 20.08 -11.26 7.41
C GLN A 87 20.58 -10.06 6.58
N ASP A 88 21.81 -10.13 6.09
CA ASP A 88 22.42 -9.12 5.22
C ASP A 88 21.63 -8.94 3.91
N VAL A 89 21.21 -10.04 3.30
CA VAL A 89 20.36 -10.02 2.10
C VAL A 89 18.97 -9.45 2.42
N ALA A 90 18.39 -9.80 3.57
CA ALA A 90 17.10 -9.25 3.99
C ALA A 90 17.18 -7.74 4.27
N GLU A 91 18.28 -7.25 4.80
CA GLU A 91 18.52 -5.81 5.03
C GLU A 91 18.68 -5.04 3.72
N ASP A 92 19.39 -5.60 2.74
CA ASP A 92 19.49 -5.04 1.38
C ASP A 92 18.09 -4.99 0.72
N ILE A 93 17.31 -6.08 0.76
CA ILE A 93 15.94 -6.14 0.23
C ILE A 93 15.03 -5.10 0.90
N ARG A 94 15.12 -4.98 2.23
CA ARG A 94 14.38 -3.99 3.02
C ARG A 94 14.70 -2.56 2.57
N ALA A 95 15.98 -2.24 2.38
CA ALA A 95 16.40 -0.92 1.90
C ALA A 95 15.82 -0.58 0.53
N PHE A 96 15.80 -1.54 -0.39
CA PHE A 96 15.19 -1.37 -1.71
C PHE A 96 13.67 -1.15 -1.65
N LEU A 97 12.95 -2.00 -0.92
CA LEU A 97 11.48 -1.92 -0.84
C LEU A 97 11.02 -0.63 -0.14
N MET A 98 11.70 -0.24 0.94
CA MET A 98 11.36 0.98 1.68
C MET A 98 11.75 2.27 0.94
N SER A 99 12.83 2.26 0.17
CA SER A 99 13.18 3.41 -0.70
C SER A 99 12.24 3.52 -1.90
N SER A 100 11.76 2.39 -2.42
CA SER A 100 10.78 2.35 -3.51
C SER A 100 9.38 2.79 -3.06
N SER A 101 9.05 2.64 -1.77
CA SER A 101 7.80 3.12 -1.17
C SER A 101 7.89 4.52 -0.55
N ALA A 102 9.06 5.17 -0.59
CA ALA A 102 9.30 6.48 0.03
C ALA A 102 8.49 7.63 -0.59
N SER A 103 7.81 7.42 -1.72
CA SER A 103 6.88 8.39 -2.30
C SER A 103 5.47 8.36 -1.66
N LEU A 104 5.20 7.43 -0.74
CA LEU A 104 3.94 7.32 0.00
C LEU A 104 3.97 8.09 1.33
N THR A 105 4.60 9.27 1.36
CA THR A 105 4.65 10.10 2.57
C THR A 105 3.25 10.55 2.97
N GLU A 106 2.85 10.22 4.19
CA GLU A 106 1.50 10.45 4.74
C GLU A 106 1.09 11.93 4.77
N PRO A 107 -0.22 12.23 4.68
CA PRO A 107 -0.83 13.28 5.45
C PRO A 107 -1.59 12.71 6.66
N GLU A 108 -1.36 13.37 7.78
CA GLU A 108 -2.09 13.28 9.04
C GLU A 108 -3.62 13.33 8.90
N ASN A 109 -4.27 12.32 9.51
CA ASN A 109 -5.69 12.26 9.86
C ASN A 109 -6.69 12.50 8.70
N ASP A 110 -6.63 11.62 7.70
CA ASP A 110 -7.82 11.27 6.93
C ASP A 110 -8.29 9.87 7.35
N LEU A 111 -9.57 9.74 7.70
CA LEU A 111 -10.22 8.46 7.97
C LEU A 111 -10.45 7.64 6.69
N SER A 112 -9.89 8.09 5.57
CA SER A 112 -9.67 7.29 4.37
C SER A 112 -8.51 6.33 4.61
N ILE A 113 -8.85 5.05 4.81
CA ILE A 113 -7.90 3.93 4.72
C ILE A 113 -6.98 4.16 3.50
N PRO A 114 -5.65 4.15 3.64
CA PRO A 114 -4.77 4.25 2.48
C PRO A 114 -5.04 3.05 1.59
N THR A 115 -5.32 3.33 0.31
CA THR A 115 -5.46 2.39 -0.79
C THR A 115 -4.21 1.52 -0.90
N SER A 116 -4.13 0.47 -0.08
CA SER A 116 -3.05 -0.52 -0.02
C SER A 116 -3.36 -1.79 -0.81
N PHE A 117 -4.43 -1.74 -1.59
CA PHE A 117 -4.77 -2.73 -2.60
C PHE A 117 -4.54 -2.08 -3.97
N GLY A 118 -4.18 -2.85 -5.00
CA GLY A 118 -3.90 -2.33 -6.35
C GLY A 118 -5.10 -1.71 -7.08
N TYR A 119 -6.13 -1.28 -6.34
CA TYR A 119 -7.40 -0.77 -6.81
C TYR A 119 -7.94 0.35 -5.92
N ASP A 120 -8.68 1.28 -6.50
CA ASP A 120 -9.42 2.35 -5.82
C ASP A 120 -10.90 2.31 -6.20
N LEU A 121 -11.75 1.91 -5.24
CA LEU A 121 -13.20 1.82 -5.45
C LEU A 121 -13.86 3.19 -5.66
N SER A 122 -13.27 4.27 -5.16
CA SER A 122 -13.80 5.63 -5.36
C SER A 122 -13.61 6.13 -6.80
N ARG A 123 -12.73 5.47 -7.55
CA ARG A 123 -12.38 5.76 -8.93
C ARG A 123 -12.88 4.70 -9.92
N ALA A 124 -13.78 3.82 -9.48
CA ALA A 124 -14.27 2.73 -10.29
C ALA A 124 -14.97 3.23 -11.56
N ASP A 125 -14.63 2.62 -12.70
CA ASP A 125 -15.26 2.90 -13.99
C ASP A 125 -16.31 1.82 -14.31
N LEU A 126 -17.59 2.19 -14.24
CA LEU A 126 -18.71 1.29 -14.53
C LEU A 126 -18.68 0.73 -15.97
N ALA A 127 -18.23 1.51 -16.95
CA ALA A 127 -18.19 1.08 -18.34
C ALA A 127 -17.09 0.03 -18.53
N ASN A 128 -15.91 0.26 -17.95
CA ASN A 128 -14.84 -0.74 -17.95
C ASN A 128 -15.27 -2.02 -17.21
N GLY A 129 -15.90 -1.87 -16.04
CA GLY A 129 -16.41 -2.99 -15.25
C GLY A 129 -17.43 -3.84 -16.00
N GLN A 130 -18.31 -3.20 -16.78
CA GLN A 130 -19.24 -3.90 -17.68
C GLN A 130 -18.49 -4.66 -18.78
N ASP A 131 -17.58 -3.99 -19.49
CA ASP A 131 -16.81 -4.58 -20.58
C ASP A 131 -16.00 -5.80 -20.11
N VAL A 132 -15.38 -5.73 -18.93
CA VAL A 132 -14.64 -6.83 -18.32
C VAL A 132 -15.57 -7.98 -17.96
N TYR A 133 -16.74 -7.69 -17.37
CA TYR A 133 -17.73 -8.70 -17.01
C TYR A 133 -18.22 -9.47 -18.24
N GLU A 134 -18.58 -8.75 -19.30
CA GLU A 134 -19.08 -9.32 -20.55
C GLU A 134 -18.02 -10.15 -21.29
N GLN A 135 -16.75 -9.76 -21.22
CA GLN A 135 -15.68 -10.47 -21.92
C GLN A 135 -15.13 -11.67 -21.13
N THR A 136 -15.10 -11.59 -19.80
CA THR A 136 -14.39 -12.56 -18.96
C THR A 136 -15.32 -13.37 -18.06
N CYS A 137 -16.31 -12.73 -17.43
CA CYS A 137 -17.03 -13.32 -16.31
C CYS A 137 -18.35 -13.98 -16.72
N ILE A 138 -19.02 -13.44 -17.75
CA ILE A 138 -20.36 -13.84 -18.18
C ILE A 138 -20.45 -15.32 -18.56
N ALA A 139 -19.37 -15.89 -19.09
CA ALA A 139 -19.33 -17.29 -19.54
C ALA A 139 -19.64 -18.29 -18.40
N CYS A 140 -19.37 -17.90 -17.16
CA CYS A 140 -19.65 -18.70 -15.98
C CYS A 140 -20.77 -18.09 -15.12
N HIS A 141 -20.80 -16.76 -14.98
CA HIS A 141 -21.75 -16.10 -14.09
C HIS A 141 -23.10 -15.76 -14.72
N GLY A 142 -23.23 -15.87 -16.05
CA GLY A 142 -24.44 -15.52 -16.79
C GLY A 142 -24.67 -14.00 -16.85
N GLU A 143 -25.49 -13.53 -17.78
CA GLU A 143 -25.70 -12.08 -18.03
C GLU A 143 -26.21 -11.33 -16.80
N SER A 144 -27.07 -11.97 -16.00
CA SER A 144 -27.67 -11.40 -14.80
C SER A 144 -26.97 -11.80 -13.49
N GLY A 145 -25.83 -12.49 -13.57
CA GLY A 145 -25.15 -13.04 -12.38
C GLY A 145 -25.86 -14.23 -11.72
N GLY A 146 -26.88 -14.80 -12.36
CA GLY A 146 -27.62 -15.97 -11.85
C GLY A 146 -26.90 -17.31 -11.97
N GLY A 147 -25.73 -17.34 -12.61
CA GLY A 147 -24.98 -18.55 -12.96
C GLY A 147 -25.33 -19.07 -14.35
N ALA A 148 -24.32 -19.42 -15.14
CA ALA A 148 -24.50 -19.98 -16.49
C ALA A 148 -24.79 -21.49 -16.49
N PHE A 149 -24.58 -22.17 -15.37
CA PHE A 149 -24.71 -23.63 -15.23
C PHE A 149 -25.44 -24.01 -13.94
N GLU A 150 -26.09 -25.17 -13.95
CA GLU A 150 -26.81 -25.69 -12.79
C GLU A 150 -25.85 -25.95 -11.60
N GLY A 151 -26.25 -25.48 -10.42
CA GLY A 151 -25.45 -25.60 -9.20
C GLY A 151 -24.45 -24.45 -8.95
N MET A 152 -24.37 -23.44 -9.82
CA MET A 152 -23.63 -22.21 -9.52
C MET A 152 -24.45 -21.30 -8.58
N PRO A 153 -23.87 -20.81 -7.46
CA PRO A 153 -24.53 -19.83 -6.62
C PRO A 153 -24.77 -18.52 -7.38
N SER A 154 -25.95 -17.94 -7.19
CA SER A 154 -26.26 -16.60 -7.68
C SER A 154 -25.33 -15.56 -7.06
N LEU A 155 -24.87 -14.61 -7.86
CA LEU A 155 -24.18 -13.41 -7.37
C LEU A 155 -25.15 -12.47 -6.67
N SER A 156 -26.38 -12.41 -7.17
CA SER A 156 -27.44 -11.48 -6.78
C SER A 156 -28.43 -12.07 -5.77
N GLY A 157 -29.16 -11.21 -5.05
CA GLY A 157 -30.20 -11.59 -4.08
C GLY A 157 -29.72 -11.57 -2.61
N PRO A 158 -30.64 -11.75 -1.63
CA PRO A 158 -30.33 -11.62 -0.21
C PRO A 158 -29.32 -12.66 0.31
N ASP A 159 -29.30 -13.85 -0.30
CA ASP A 159 -28.34 -14.92 -0.02
C ASP A 159 -27.22 -14.98 -1.09
N GLY A 160 -27.19 -14.00 -2.00
CA GLY A 160 -26.24 -13.91 -3.11
C GLY A 160 -24.82 -13.57 -2.65
N ARG A 161 -23.82 -13.93 -3.45
CA ARG A 161 -22.41 -13.67 -3.11
C ARG A 161 -22.08 -12.20 -2.91
N LEU A 162 -22.76 -11.30 -3.62
CA LEU A 162 -22.54 -9.84 -3.55
C LEU A 162 -22.97 -9.21 -2.22
N ALA A 163 -23.66 -9.94 -1.34
CA ALA A 163 -24.00 -9.48 0.01
C ALA A 163 -22.77 -9.42 0.96
N GLN A 164 -21.62 -9.96 0.55
CA GLN A 164 -20.37 -9.87 1.31
C GLN A 164 -19.70 -8.50 1.13
N SER A 165 -18.74 -8.18 2.02
CA SER A 165 -17.99 -6.93 1.93
C SER A 165 -17.11 -6.87 0.67
N ASP A 166 -16.78 -5.66 0.23
CA ASP A 166 -15.97 -5.45 -0.98
C ASP A 166 -14.59 -6.09 -0.84
N GLU A 167 -13.98 -5.99 0.33
CA GLU A 167 -12.65 -6.56 0.59
C GLU A 167 -12.65 -8.08 0.39
N VAL A 168 -13.69 -8.76 0.87
CA VAL A 168 -13.81 -10.22 0.73
C VAL A 168 -14.07 -10.62 -0.72
N LEU A 169 -14.84 -9.81 -1.46
CA LEU A 169 -15.15 -10.09 -2.85
C LEU A 169 -13.95 -9.85 -3.75
N LEU A 170 -13.25 -8.73 -3.59
CA LEU A 170 -12.07 -8.39 -4.38
C LEU A 170 -10.93 -9.37 -4.14
N GLU A 171 -10.67 -9.75 -2.88
CA GLU A 171 -9.69 -10.79 -2.56
C GLU A 171 -9.96 -12.09 -3.35
N ARG A 172 -11.23 -12.50 -3.44
CA ARG A 172 -11.64 -13.72 -4.15
C ARG A 172 -11.63 -13.56 -5.66
N MET A 173 -11.94 -12.38 -6.18
CA MET A 173 -11.88 -12.08 -7.61
C MET A 173 -10.42 -12.06 -8.09
N ILE A 174 -9.54 -11.42 -7.32
CA ILE A 174 -8.11 -11.28 -7.64
C ILE A 174 -7.39 -12.63 -7.49
N ASN A 175 -7.54 -13.30 -6.36
CA ASN A 175 -6.77 -14.51 -6.06
C ASN A 175 -7.48 -15.82 -6.43
N GLY A 176 -8.73 -15.75 -6.86
CA GLY A 176 -9.58 -16.90 -7.08
C GLY A 176 -10.20 -17.44 -5.79
N PHE A 177 -11.20 -18.30 -5.93
CA PHE A 177 -11.95 -18.81 -4.80
C PHE A 177 -12.61 -20.16 -5.09
N GLN A 178 -12.48 -21.11 -4.17
CA GLN A 178 -13.25 -22.35 -4.19
C GLN A 178 -14.33 -22.30 -3.13
N SER A 179 -15.58 -22.10 -3.54
CA SER A 179 -16.69 -22.17 -2.60
C SER A 179 -16.98 -23.61 -2.19
N GLN A 180 -17.30 -23.80 -0.91
CA GLN A 180 -17.72 -25.10 -0.39
C GLN A 180 -18.91 -25.65 -1.20
N GLY A 181 -18.77 -26.88 -1.68
CA GLY A 181 -19.81 -27.57 -2.46
C GLY A 181 -19.83 -27.22 -3.96
N SER A 182 -19.02 -26.27 -4.43
CA SER A 182 -18.88 -26.04 -5.87
C SER A 182 -18.01 -27.11 -6.52
N PHE A 183 -18.40 -27.53 -7.72
CA PHE A 183 -17.64 -28.46 -8.55
C PHE A 183 -16.46 -27.79 -9.25
N MET A 184 -16.44 -26.45 -9.30
CA MET A 184 -15.44 -25.64 -10.01
C MET A 184 -14.96 -24.50 -9.12
N ALA A 185 -13.64 -24.29 -9.07
CA ALA A 185 -13.05 -23.11 -8.44
C ALA A 185 -13.20 -21.91 -9.39
N MET A 186 -13.51 -20.74 -8.83
CA MET A 186 -13.35 -19.48 -9.52
C MET A 186 -11.84 -19.19 -9.67
N PRO A 187 -11.31 -19.07 -10.89
CA PRO A 187 -9.89 -18.76 -11.12
C PRO A 187 -9.56 -17.33 -10.70
N SER A 188 -8.28 -17.07 -10.40
CA SER A 188 -7.74 -15.72 -10.22
C SER A 188 -8.04 -14.85 -11.44
N MET A 189 -8.46 -13.61 -11.23
CA MET A 189 -8.82 -12.65 -12.27
C MET A 189 -9.85 -13.19 -13.28
N GLY A 190 -10.75 -14.09 -12.85
CA GLY A 190 -11.70 -14.73 -13.76
C GLY A 190 -11.03 -15.60 -14.84
N GLY A 191 -9.74 -15.94 -14.68
CA GLY A 191 -8.96 -16.72 -15.62
C GLY A 191 -8.30 -15.90 -16.73
N ASN A 192 -8.42 -14.57 -16.68
CA ASN A 192 -7.78 -13.65 -17.62
C ASN A 192 -6.56 -12.98 -16.96
N PRO A 193 -5.32 -13.38 -17.31
CA PRO A 193 -4.11 -12.85 -16.69
C PRO A 193 -3.78 -11.41 -17.12
N ASP A 194 -4.49 -10.87 -18.12
CA ASP A 194 -4.27 -9.49 -18.60
C ASP A 194 -5.06 -8.45 -17.78
N LEU A 195 -5.96 -8.89 -16.90
CA LEU A 195 -6.73 -8.01 -16.03
C LEU A 195 -5.92 -7.56 -14.81
N THR A 196 -6.22 -6.34 -14.37
CA THR A 196 -5.62 -5.70 -13.20
C THR A 196 -6.54 -5.76 -11.99
N ASP A 197 -5.98 -5.49 -10.81
CA ASP A 197 -6.74 -5.30 -9.58
C ASP A 197 -7.82 -4.21 -9.73
N GLN A 198 -7.53 -3.12 -10.47
CA GLN A 198 -8.51 -2.07 -10.74
C GLN A 198 -9.66 -2.58 -11.61
N ASP A 199 -9.40 -3.42 -12.62
CA ASP A 199 -10.47 -4.03 -13.44
C ASP A 199 -11.43 -4.86 -12.58
N MET A 200 -10.92 -5.53 -11.53
CA MET A 200 -11.76 -6.26 -10.57
C MET A 200 -12.62 -5.32 -9.72
N ALA A 201 -12.07 -4.19 -9.29
CA ALA A 201 -12.82 -3.15 -8.56
C ALA A 201 -13.91 -2.54 -9.42
N ASP A 202 -13.60 -2.17 -10.67
CA ASP A 202 -14.54 -1.67 -11.65
C ASP A 202 -15.69 -2.67 -11.88
N THR A 203 -15.34 -3.95 -12.07
CA THR A 203 -16.30 -5.04 -12.26
C THR A 203 -17.20 -5.23 -11.04
N LEU A 204 -16.66 -5.16 -9.82
CA LEU A 204 -17.45 -5.30 -8.59
C LEU A 204 -18.46 -4.17 -8.43
N VAL A 205 -18.04 -2.93 -8.71
CA VAL A 205 -18.92 -1.75 -8.65
C VAL A 205 -20.02 -1.85 -9.72
N TYR A 206 -19.68 -2.28 -10.94
CA TYR A 206 -20.67 -2.59 -11.98
C TYR A 206 -21.70 -3.63 -11.50
N LEU A 207 -21.24 -4.76 -10.96
CA LEU A 207 -22.11 -5.82 -10.45
C LEU A 207 -23.05 -5.35 -9.34
N ARG A 208 -22.60 -4.47 -8.44
CA ARG A 208 -23.45 -3.88 -7.41
C ARG A 208 -24.48 -2.92 -7.98
N SER A 209 -24.10 -2.14 -8.99
CA SER A 209 -25.05 -1.23 -9.67
C SER A 209 -26.23 -1.99 -10.31
N LEU A 210 -26.01 -3.23 -10.77
CA LEU A 210 -27.07 -4.09 -11.31
C LEU A 210 -28.10 -4.52 -10.24
N LEU A 211 -27.71 -4.55 -8.96
CA LEU A 211 -28.63 -4.86 -7.85
C LEU A 211 -29.49 -3.66 -7.45
N GLU A 212 -28.98 -2.46 -7.73
CA GLU A 212 -29.61 -1.18 -7.37
C GLU A 212 -30.49 -0.63 -8.50
N ALA A 213 -30.33 -1.18 -9.72
CA ALA A 213 -31.22 -0.90 -10.83
C ALA A 213 -32.66 -1.36 -10.51
N PRO A 214 -33.68 -0.49 -10.67
CA PRO A 214 -35.06 -0.92 -10.53
C PRO A 214 -35.33 -2.05 -11.53
N ALA A 215 -36.00 -3.11 -11.06
CA ALA A 215 -36.35 -4.25 -11.91
C ALA A 215 -36.96 -3.74 -13.24
N PRO A 216 -36.59 -4.34 -14.39
CA PRO A 216 -37.15 -3.93 -15.67
C PRO A 216 -38.68 -4.00 -15.58
N GLU A 217 -39.36 -2.90 -15.92
CA GLU A 217 -40.82 -2.89 -16.06
C GLU A 217 -41.20 -4.01 -17.03
N GLU A 218 -41.97 -4.99 -16.55
CA GLU A 218 -42.58 -6.00 -17.41
C GLU A 218 -43.49 -5.26 -18.40
N VAL A 219 -43.06 -5.20 -19.67
CA VAL A 219 -43.90 -4.71 -20.75
C VAL A 219 -44.96 -5.77 -21.02
N GLU A 220 -46.17 -5.55 -20.49
CA GLU A 220 -47.38 -6.34 -20.79
C GLU A 220 -47.78 -6.30 -22.27
#